data_AF-M3CA77-F1
#
_entry.id   AF-M3CA77-F1
#
_cell.length_a   1.000
_cell.length_b   1.000
_cell.length_c   1.000
_cell.angle_alpha   90.00
_cell.angle_beta   90.00
_cell.angle_gamma   90.00
#
_symmetry.space_group_name_H-M   'P 1'
#
loop_
_entity.id
_entity.type
_entity.pdbx_description
1 polymer ?
#
loop_
_entity_poly.entity_id
_entity_poly.type
_entity_poly.pdbx_seq_one_letter_code
_entity_poly.pdbx_strand_id
1 'polypeptide(L)'
;MSKWAHRNSSGTWSCAYPGCTSQSRFKRGCDVRKHYKRHTKSFYCRHQGCPQAVEGGFSSKKDRARHEGKHNPVIVCEWEGCGRLFSRQDNMKDHVRRLHKRRVQ
;
A
#
# COMPACT_ATOMS: atom_id res chain seq x y z
N MET A 1 -28.93 8.91 1.75
CA MET A 1 -27.90 8.97 0.69
C MET A 1 -26.55 8.57 1.29
N SER A 2 -25.84 7.61 0.70
CA SER A 2 -24.56 7.14 1.24
C SER A 2 -23.44 8.14 0.96
N LYS A 3 -22.95 8.84 2.00
CA LYS A 3 -21.89 9.87 1.93
C LYS A 3 -20.59 9.45 1.21
N TRP A 4 -20.38 8.16 0.97
CA TRP A 4 -19.10 7.60 0.54
C TRP A 4 -19.12 7.02 -0.87
N ALA A 5 -20.31 6.84 -1.47
CA ALA A 5 -20.46 6.15 -2.74
C ALA A 5 -21.72 6.54 -3.50
N HIS A 6 -21.60 6.61 -4.83
CA HIS A 6 -22.74 6.72 -5.74
C HIS A 6 -23.13 5.32 -6.25
N ARG A 7 -24.44 5.06 -6.35
CA ARG A 7 -24.95 3.79 -6.89
C ARG A 7 -25.16 3.96 -8.39
N ASN A 8 -24.50 3.12 -9.17
CA ASN A 8 -24.60 3.12 -10.63
C ASN A 8 -25.80 2.28 -11.07
N SER A 9 -26.30 2.54 -12.29
CA SER A 9 -27.42 1.81 -12.91
C SER A 9 -27.17 0.31 -13.04
N SER A 10 -25.91 -0.11 -13.13
CA SER A 10 -25.49 -1.53 -13.18
C SER A 10 -25.47 -2.24 -11.81
N GLY A 11 -25.96 -1.61 -10.74
CA GLY A 11 -25.92 -2.17 -9.38
C GLY A 11 -24.54 -2.13 -8.72
N THR A 12 -23.56 -1.48 -9.34
CA THR A 12 -22.22 -1.26 -8.78
C THR A 12 -22.12 0.07 -8.04
N TRP A 13 -21.09 0.22 -7.22
CA TRP A 13 -20.80 1.42 -6.45
C TRP A 13 -19.56 2.14 -6.99
N SER A 14 -19.67 3.45 -7.19
CA SER A 14 -18.57 4.34 -7.54
C SER A 14 -18.19 5.21 -6.34
N CYS A 15 -16.94 5.64 -6.26
CA CYS A 15 -16.47 6.49 -5.17
C CYS A 15 -17.10 7.88 -5.29
N ALA A 16 -17.60 8.43 -4.17
CA ALA A 16 -18.16 9.77 -4.12
C ALA A 16 -17.15 10.86 -3.71
N TYR A 17 -15.85 10.53 -3.66
CA TYR A 17 -14.83 11.50 -3.25
C TYR A 17 -14.58 12.53 -4.37
N PRO A 18 -14.62 13.84 -4.08
CA PRO A 18 -14.39 14.88 -5.09
C PRO A 18 -13.01 14.73 -5.75
N GLY A 19 -12.98 14.64 -7.08
CA GLY A 19 -11.73 14.46 -7.83
C GLY A 19 -11.13 13.05 -7.77
N CYS A 20 -11.87 12.06 -7.28
CA CYS A 20 -11.43 10.67 -7.38
C CYS A 20 -11.43 10.20 -8.85
N THR A 21 -10.24 9.98 -9.41
CA THR A 21 -10.04 9.48 -10.78
C THR A 21 -10.10 7.95 -10.88
N SER A 22 -10.41 7.27 -9.78
CA SER A 22 -10.47 5.80 -9.74
C SER A 22 -11.67 5.28 -10.53
N GLN A 23 -11.41 4.65 -11.68
CA GLN A 23 -12.44 3.99 -12.50
C GLN A 23 -12.99 2.70 -11.87
N SER A 24 -12.50 2.32 -10.68
CA SER A 24 -12.94 1.11 -9.97
C SER A 24 -14.43 1.16 -9.63
N ARG A 25 -15.18 0.18 -10.16
CA ARG A 25 -16.57 -0.07 -9.83
C ARG A 25 -16.63 -1.18 -8.79
N PHE A 26 -17.05 -0.85 -7.58
CA PHE A 26 -17.10 -1.78 -6.47
C PHE A 26 -18.42 -2.55 -6.48
N LYS A 27 -18.38 -3.87 -6.30
CA LYS A 27 -19.60 -4.68 -6.19
C LYS A 27 -20.29 -4.53 -4.84
N ARG A 28 -19.53 -4.18 -3.77
CA ARG A 28 -20.04 -4.06 -2.40
C ARG A 28 -19.78 -2.67 -1.81
N GLY A 29 -20.74 -2.19 -1.02
CA GLY A 29 -20.65 -0.91 -0.31
C GLY A 29 -19.49 -0.82 0.70
N CYS A 30 -19.07 -1.96 1.28
CA CYS A 30 -17.93 -1.99 2.21
C CYS A 30 -16.59 -1.76 1.50
N ASP A 31 -16.45 -2.18 0.24
CA ASP A 31 -15.22 -2.02 -0.53
C ASP A 31 -15.03 -0.56 -0.97
N VAL A 32 -16.10 0.09 -1.46
CA VAL A 32 -16.05 1.52 -1.79
C VAL A 32 -15.82 2.38 -0.55
N ARG A 33 -16.33 1.98 0.62
CA ARG A 33 -16.05 2.66 1.90
C ARG A 33 -14.58 2.56 2.29
N LYS A 34 -13.96 1.38 2.15
CA LYS A 34 -12.52 1.20 2.36
C LYS A 34 -11.71 2.05 1.38
N HIS A 35 -12.13 2.08 0.12
CA HIS A 35 -11.51 2.94 -0.89
C HIS A 35 -11.66 4.42 -0.56
N TYR A 36 -12.85 4.89 -0.15
CA TYR A 36 -13.11 6.29 0.18
C TYR A 36 -12.18 6.77 1.29
N LYS A 37 -11.97 5.95 2.34
CA LYS A 37 -11.00 6.25 3.41
C LYS A 37 -9.58 6.43 2.89
N ARG A 38 -9.23 5.90 1.72
CA ARG A 38 -7.88 6.05 1.17
C ARG A 38 -7.57 7.47 0.72
N HIS A 39 -8.59 8.25 0.37
CA HIS A 39 -8.44 9.65 -0.03
C HIS A 39 -8.13 10.56 1.15
N THR A 40 -8.64 10.24 2.34
CA THR A 40 -8.31 10.95 3.57
C THR A 40 -6.98 10.43 4.12
N LYS A 41 -5.89 11.07 3.73
CA LYS A 41 -4.56 10.81 4.26
C LYS A 41 -4.35 11.66 5.52
N SER A 42 -4.32 11.03 6.68
CA SER A 42 -4.17 11.72 7.97
C SER A 42 -2.88 11.35 8.70
N PHE A 43 -2.13 10.37 8.20
CA PHE A 43 -0.92 9.87 8.84
C PHE A 43 0.28 10.11 7.94
N TYR A 44 1.17 11.02 8.32
CA TYR A 44 2.36 11.34 7.53
C TYR A 44 3.60 10.65 8.09
N CYS A 45 4.55 10.31 7.22
CA CYS A 45 5.83 9.77 7.65
C CYS A 45 6.57 10.81 8.52
N ARG A 46 7.25 10.36 9.57
CA ARG A 46 8.02 11.25 10.46
C ARG A 46 9.50 11.38 10.10
N HIS A 47 9.94 10.62 9.08
CA HIS A 47 11.33 10.61 8.66
C HIS A 47 11.64 11.88 7.84
N GLN A 48 12.68 12.62 8.25
CA GLN A 48 13.10 13.83 7.54
C GLN A 48 13.54 13.48 6.11
N GLY A 49 13.12 14.29 5.14
CA GLY A 49 13.40 14.06 3.71
C GLY A 49 12.54 12.98 3.03
N CYS A 50 11.57 12.38 3.74
CA CYS A 50 10.67 11.41 3.10
C CYS A 50 9.55 12.12 2.31
N PRO A 51 9.32 11.79 1.02
CA PRO A 51 8.21 12.35 0.24
C PRO A 51 6.83 12.06 0.84
N GLN A 52 6.72 10.95 1.59
CA GLN A 52 5.49 10.56 2.30
C GLN A 52 5.28 11.30 3.64
N ALA A 53 6.21 12.16 4.04
CA ALA A 53 6.02 13.12 5.11
C ALA A 53 5.25 14.36 4.65
N VAL A 54 5.33 14.72 3.36
CA VAL A 54 4.78 15.97 2.81
C VAL A 54 3.51 15.69 1.97
N GLU A 55 3.63 14.89 0.91
CA GLU A 55 2.55 14.70 -0.09
C GLU A 55 1.95 13.28 -0.07
N GLY A 56 2.73 12.33 0.45
CA GLY A 56 2.41 10.90 0.40
C GLY A 56 1.78 10.33 1.68
N GLY A 57 0.98 11.12 2.40
CA GLY A 57 0.33 10.67 3.63
C GLY A 57 -0.42 9.33 3.46
N PHE A 58 -0.64 8.66 4.58
CA PHE A 58 -1.29 7.36 4.69
C PHE A 58 -2.67 7.51 5.32
N SER A 59 -3.55 6.60 4.92
CA SER A 59 -4.94 6.54 5.37
C SER A 59 -5.10 5.76 6.68
N SER A 60 -4.05 5.05 7.11
CA SER A 60 -4.03 4.29 8.35
C SER A 60 -2.67 4.39 9.04
N LYS A 61 -2.68 4.36 10.38
CA LYS A 61 -1.47 4.32 11.21
C LYS A 61 -0.62 3.07 10.92
N LYS A 62 -1.26 1.95 10.58
CA LYS A 62 -0.60 0.69 10.25
C LYS A 62 0.19 0.79 8.94
N ASP A 63 -0.39 1.43 7.91
CA ASP A 63 0.30 1.65 6.64
C ASP A 63 1.49 2.58 6.81
N ARG A 64 1.35 3.65 7.61
CA ARG A 64 2.47 4.53 7.97
C ARG A 64 3.57 3.75 8.69
N ALA A 65 3.25 2.98 9.73
CA ALA A 65 4.24 2.21 10.48
C ALA A 65 4.99 1.19 9.59
N ARG A 66 4.28 0.52 8.67
CA ARG A 66 4.91 -0.37 7.68
C ARG A 66 5.85 0.38 6.75
N HIS A 67 5.50 1.60 6.35
CA HIS A 67 6.37 2.46 5.55
C HIS A 67 7.58 2.95 6.36
N GLU A 68 7.40 3.33 7.62
CA GLU A 68 8.49 3.78 8.50
C GLU A 68 9.57 2.68 8.62
N GLY A 69 9.17 1.40 8.67
CA GLY A 69 10.11 0.27 8.62
C GLY A 69 10.96 0.20 7.34
N LYS A 70 10.57 0.87 6.24
CA LYS A 70 11.40 0.98 5.03
C LYS A 70 12.62 1.87 5.20
N HIS A 71 12.56 2.84 6.10
CA HIS A 71 13.69 3.74 6.34
C HIS A 71 14.83 3.05 7.10
N ASN A 72 14.55 1.95 7.79
CA ASN A 72 15.58 1.17 8.49
C ASN A 72 15.51 -0.32 8.10
N PRO A 73 16.05 -0.69 6.91
CA PRO A 73 16.08 -2.08 6.49
C PRO A 73 17.14 -2.86 7.27
N VAL A 74 16.71 -3.79 8.11
CA VAL A 74 17.59 -4.62 8.95
C VAL A 74 17.71 -6.06 8.47
N ILE A 75 16.92 -6.46 7.46
CA ILE A 75 16.82 -7.87 7.05
C ILE A 75 17.73 -8.10 5.86
N VAL A 76 18.82 -8.83 6.07
CA VAL A 76 19.74 -9.23 5.00
C VAL A 76 19.15 -10.43 4.25
N CYS A 77 19.42 -10.51 2.95
CA CYS A 77 19.15 -11.71 2.16
C CYS A 77 19.90 -12.91 2.74
N GLU A 78 19.22 -14.05 2.86
CA GLU A 78 19.79 -15.31 3.37
C GLU A 78 20.72 -16.01 2.37
N TRP A 79 20.78 -15.55 1.12
CA TRP A 79 21.61 -16.17 0.09
C TRP A 79 23.06 -15.68 0.17
N GLU A 80 23.99 -16.63 0.28
CA GLU A 80 25.44 -16.41 0.28
C GLU A 80 25.86 -15.53 -0.92
N GLY A 81 26.52 -14.42 -0.63
CA GLY A 81 27.01 -13.47 -1.63
C GLY A 81 25.98 -12.46 -2.18
N CYS A 82 24.72 -12.46 -1.74
CA CYS A 82 23.73 -11.46 -2.17
C CYS A 82 23.84 -10.13 -1.40
N GLY A 83 23.94 -10.18 -0.07
CA GLY A 83 24.10 -9.01 0.80
C GLY A 83 22.98 -7.97 0.76
N ARG A 84 21.88 -8.19 0.02
CA ARG A 84 20.80 -7.20 -0.11
C ARG A 84 20.05 -7.01 1.20
N LEU A 85 19.77 -5.75 1.53
CA LEU A 85 18.97 -5.35 2.68
C LEU A 85 17.51 -5.10 2.31
N PHE A 86 16.62 -5.57 3.18
CA PHE A 86 15.18 -5.45 3.05
C PHE A 86 14.59 -4.92 4.34
N SER A 87 13.50 -4.17 4.19
CA SER A 87 12.72 -3.65 5.31
C SER A 87 11.74 -4.65 5.91
N ARG A 88 11.41 -5.72 5.17
CA ARG A 88 10.39 -6.70 5.53
C ARG A 88 10.77 -8.09 5.02
N GLN A 89 10.47 -9.10 5.82
CA GLN A 89 10.87 -10.49 5.55
C GLN A 89 10.15 -11.09 4.35
N ASP A 90 8.89 -10.73 4.10
CA ASP A 90 8.14 -11.20 2.93
C ASP A 90 8.75 -10.69 1.62
N ASN A 91 9.23 -9.44 1.60
CA ASN A 91 9.94 -8.88 0.45
C ASN A 91 11.27 -9.62 0.21
N MET A 92 12.03 -9.92 1.26
CA MET A 92 13.26 -10.70 1.15
C MET A 92 12.97 -12.11 0.61
N LYS A 93 11.96 -12.82 1.14
CA LYS A 93 11.55 -14.14 0.66
C LYS A 93 11.10 -14.14 -0.80
N ASP A 94 10.34 -13.13 -1.22
CA ASP A 94 9.94 -12.97 -2.63
C ASP A 94 11.16 -12.68 -3.52
N HIS A 95 12.11 -11.86 -3.05
CA HIS A 95 13.38 -11.64 -3.72
C HIS A 95 14.17 -12.95 -3.89
N VAL A 96 14.33 -13.75 -2.83
CA VAL A 96 15.00 -15.05 -2.90
C VAL A 96 14.30 -15.97 -3.88
N ARG A 97 12.96 -16.06 -3.82
CA ARG A 97 12.17 -16.87 -4.75
C ARG A 97 12.37 -16.45 -6.20
N ARG A 98 12.49 -15.16 -6.50
CA ARG A 98 12.57 -14.67 -7.89
C ARG A 98 13.99 -14.63 -8.45
N LEU A 99 14.96 -14.27 -7.61
CA LEU A 99 16.34 -14.00 -8.06
C LEU A 99 17.32 -15.13 -7.72
N HIS A 100 17.07 -15.89 -6.65
CA HIS A 100 17.97 -16.96 -6.21
C HIS A 100 17.42 -18.36 -6.48
N LYS A 101 16.10 -18.55 -6.45
CA LYS A 101 15.46 -19.77 -6.98
C LYS A 101 15.32 -19.69 -8.50
N ARG A 102 16.44 -19.68 -9.24
CA ARG A 102 16.44 -20.27 -10.58
C ARG A 102 16.42 -21.79 -10.40
N ARG A 103 15.54 -22.46 -11.16
CA ARG A 103 15.31 -23.91 -11.16
C ARG A 103 16.58 -24.69 -10.83
N VAL A 104 16.54 -25.47 -9.76
CA VAL A 104 17.24 -26.75 -9.78
C VAL A 104 16.48 -27.58 -10.81
N GLN A 105 17.05 -27.68 -12.00
CA GLN A 105 16.74 -28.74 -12.96
C GLN A 105 17.98 -29.60 -13.06
#